data_AF-A0A7C3ZK49-F1
#
_entry.id   AF-A0A7C3ZK49-F1
#
_cell.length_a   1.000
_cell.length_b   1.000
_cell.length_c   1.000
_cell.angle_alpha   90.00
_cell.angle_beta   90.00
_cell.angle_gamma   90.00
#
_symmetry.space_group_name_H-M   'P 1'
#
loop_
_entity.id
_entity.type
_entity.pdbx_description
1 polymer ?
#
loop_
_entity_poly.entity_id
_entity_poly.type
_entity_poly.pdbx_seq_one_letter_code
_entity_poly.pdbx_strand_id
1 'polypeptide(L)'
;MEPVEVKIITKCPPHGRCKMYSSVVWLIISTFKNVKISVIPSEYKDKNDPDGPCVVIRGKVVEPSNTVYVSGEDFIGALKEAGAVAYEGINPDVSAFDEIIEKCIS
;
A
#
# COMPACT_ATOMS: atom_id res chain seq x y z
N MET A 1 -10.63 -12.57 13.55
CA MET A 1 -9.36 -12.33 12.84
C MET A 1 -9.07 -10.85 12.94
N GLU A 2 -7.92 -10.48 13.48
CA GLU A 2 -7.54 -9.06 13.55
C GLU A 2 -7.25 -8.52 12.15
N PRO A 3 -7.71 -7.29 11.83
CA PRO A 3 -7.41 -6.68 10.54
C PRO A 3 -5.93 -6.35 10.42
N VAL A 4 -5.38 -6.53 9.23
CA VAL A 4 -4.07 -6.00 8.84
C VAL A 4 -4.22 -4.52 8.57
N GLU A 5 -3.63 -3.71 9.44
CA GLU A 5 -3.64 -2.25 9.29
C GLU A 5 -2.64 -1.82 8.21
N VAL A 6 -3.13 -1.07 7.24
CA VAL A 6 -2.35 -0.44 6.17
C VAL A 6 -2.56 1.07 6.26
N LYS A 7 -1.49 1.82 6.50
CA LYS A 7 -1.50 3.28 6.41
C LYS A 7 -0.74 3.72 5.17
N ILE A 8 -1.29 4.68 4.45
CA ILE A 8 -0.64 5.32 3.31
C ILE A 8 -0.55 6.81 3.64
N ILE A 9 0.66 7.28 3.92
CA ILE A 9 0.90 8.69 4.24
C ILE A 9 1.23 9.42 2.95
N THR A 10 0.46 10.46 2.63
CA THR A 10 0.45 11.07 1.30
C THR A 10 0.45 12.59 1.37
N LYS A 11 1.14 13.27 0.44
CA LYS A 11 0.99 14.73 0.28
C LYS A 11 -0.36 15.01 -0.40
N CYS A 12 -0.98 16.14 -0.06
CA CYS A 12 -2.24 16.58 -0.66
C CYS A 12 -2.05 17.91 -1.42
N PRO A 13 -2.38 18.00 -2.72
CA PRO A 13 -2.92 16.93 -3.57
C PRO A 13 -1.89 15.83 -3.88
N PRO A 14 -2.31 14.57 -4.04
CA PRO A 14 -1.39 13.47 -4.30
C PRO A 14 -0.81 13.55 -5.73
N HIS A 15 0.52 13.51 -5.83
CA HIS A 15 1.26 13.44 -7.10
C HIS A 15 2.41 12.42 -7.03
N GLY A 16 2.86 11.91 -8.19
CA GLY A 16 3.93 10.92 -8.28
C GLY A 16 3.67 9.69 -7.38
N ARG A 17 4.63 9.37 -6.49
CA ARG A 17 4.52 8.23 -5.54
C ARG A 17 3.30 8.30 -4.62
N CYS A 18 2.84 9.51 -4.26
CA CYS A 18 1.63 9.69 -3.46
C CYS A 18 0.38 9.15 -4.19
N LYS A 19 0.25 9.50 -5.48
CA LYS A 19 -0.85 9.04 -6.34
C LYS A 19 -0.78 7.53 -6.51
N MET A 20 0.40 7.01 -6.84
CA MET A 20 0.67 5.58 -6.99
C MET A 20 0.19 4.76 -5.77
N TYR A 21 0.64 5.10 -4.56
CA TYR A 21 0.27 4.34 -3.36
C TYR A 21 -1.23 4.45 -3.05
N SER A 22 -1.84 5.61 -3.26
CA SER A 22 -3.30 5.75 -3.10
C SER A 22 -4.11 4.98 -4.17
N SER A 23 -3.58 4.80 -5.38
CA SER A 23 -4.28 4.12 -6.49
C SER A 23 -4.37 2.61 -6.29
N VAL A 24 -3.40 1.98 -5.63
CA VAL A 24 -3.42 0.53 -5.40
C VAL A 24 -4.40 0.08 -4.30
N VAL A 25 -5.01 1.03 -3.58
CA VAL A 25 -5.96 0.76 -2.49
C VAL A 25 -7.11 -0.13 -2.93
N TRP A 26 -7.71 0.15 -4.09
CA TRP A 26 -8.81 -0.66 -4.63
C TRP A 26 -8.41 -2.10 -4.91
N LEU A 27 -7.19 -2.30 -5.43
CA LEU A 27 -6.68 -3.63 -5.69
C LEU A 27 -6.49 -4.39 -4.36
N ILE A 28 -5.87 -3.75 -3.36
CA ILE A 28 -5.68 -4.34 -2.02
C ILE A 28 -7.01 -4.80 -1.41
N ILE A 29 -8.06 -3.95 -1.40
CA ILE A 29 -9.35 -4.32 -0.81
C ILE A 29 -10.11 -5.37 -1.61
N SER A 30 -9.87 -5.47 -2.92
CA SER A 30 -10.47 -6.51 -3.77
C SER A 30 -9.75 -7.85 -3.65
N THR A 31 -8.46 -7.83 -3.28
CA THR A 31 -7.63 -9.02 -3.12
C THR A 31 -7.73 -9.61 -1.72
N PHE A 32 -7.66 -8.78 -0.67
CA PHE A 32 -7.52 -9.23 0.72
C PHE A 32 -8.76 -8.90 1.56
N LYS A 33 -9.28 -9.89 2.29
CA LYS A 33 -10.56 -9.78 3.02
C LYS A 33 -10.43 -9.23 4.44
N ASN A 34 -9.22 -9.11 4.97
CA ASN A 34 -8.94 -8.73 6.36
C ASN A 34 -8.02 -7.54 6.49
N VAL A 35 -8.12 -6.56 5.59
CA VAL A 35 -7.31 -5.34 5.61
C VAL A 35 -8.13 -4.14 6.09
N LYS A 36 -7.48 -3.23 6.80
CA LYS A 36 -8.03 -1.92 7.17
C LYS A 36 -7.09 -0.85 6.64
N ILE A 37 -7.55 -0.09 5.65
CA ILE A 37 -6.71 0.90 4.96
C ILE A 37 -7.05 2.30 5.44
N SER A 38 -6.03 3.09 5.75
CA SER A 38 -6.13 4.52 6.05
C SER A 38 -5.22 5.29 5.11
N VAL A 39 -5.78 6.16 4.27
CA VAL A 39 -5.00 7.12 3.47
C VAL A 39 -5.01 8.44 4.23
N ILE A 40 -3.83 8.88 4.68
CA ILE A 40 -3.70 9.97 5.64
C ILE A 40 -2.85 11.07 4.99
N PRO A 41 -3.36 12.30 4.86
CA PRO A 41 -2.53 13.41 4.41
C PRO A 41 -1.38 13.66 5.38
N SER A 42 -0.19 13.99 4.88
CA SER A 42 1.02 14.19 5.69
C SER A 42 0.83 15.22 6.82
N GLU A 43 -0.07 16.18 6.65
CA GLU A 43 -0.41 17.22 7.63
C GLU A 43 -1.21 16.68 8.83
N TYR A 44 -1.87 15.53 8.69
CA TYR A 44 -2.73 14.90 9.70
C TYR A 44 -2.19 13.55 10.19
N LYS A 45 -0.93 13.22 9.88
CA LYS A 45 -0.29 11.99 10.34
C LYS A 45 -0.06 12.01 11.86
N ASP A 46 0.03 10.84 12.48
CA ASP A 46 0.48 10.75 13.87
C ASP A 46 1.95 11.18 13.98
N LYS A 47 2.37 11.69 15.14
CA LYS A 47 3.77 12.07 15.39
C LYS A 47 4.76 10.93 15.17
N ASN A 48 4.31 9.67 15.32
CA ASN A 48 5.14 8.49 15.13
C ASN A 48 5.07 7.94 13.71
N ASP A 49 4.17 8.45 12.86
CA ASP A 49 4.09 8.04 11.46
C ASP A 49 5.28 8.67 10.67
N PRO A 50 5.90 7.94 9.72
CA PRO A 50 6.97 8.48 8.89
C PRO A 50 6.52 9.64 8.00
N ASP A 51 7.45 10.39 7.44
CA ASP A 51 7.12 11.40 6.44
C ASP A 51 6.65 10.73 5.13
N GLY A 52 5.64 11.33 4.50
CA GLY A 52 5.10 10.86 3.22
C GLY A 52 5.94 11.31 2.02
N PRO A 53 5.90 10.59 0.88
CA PRO A 53 5.06 9.42 0.62
C PRO A 53 5.64 8.13 1.23
N CYS A 54 4.83 7.40 1.98
CA CYS A 54 5.21 6.08 2.49
C CYS A 54 3.99 5.18 2.71
N VAL A 55 4.26 3.87 2.80
CA VAL A 55 3.28 2.82 3.10
C VAL A 55 3.74 2.15 4.38
N VAL A 56 2.83 1.97 5.33
CA VAL A 56 3.08 1.33 6.61
C VAL A 56 2.09 0.18 6.78
N ILE A 57 2.58 -1.04 7.00
CA ILE A 57 1.76 -2.24 7.19
C ILE A 57 2.07 -2.84 8.56
N ARG A 58 1.06 -3.00 9.42
CA ARG A 58 1.23 -3.40 10.85
C ARG A 58 2.35 -2.62 11.57
N GLY A 59 2.40 -1.31 11.35
CA GLY A 59 3.38 -0.42 11.96
C GLY A 59 4.80 -0.50 11.38
N LYS A 60 5.04 -1.31 10.34
CA LYS A 60 6.33 -1.38 9.63
C LYS A 60 6.28 -0.62 8.32
N VAL A 61 7.27 0.22 8.07
CA VAL A 61 7.43 0.89 6.77
C VAL A 61 7.77 -0.16 5.71
N VAL A 62 7.07 -0.11 4.58
CA VAL A 62 7.37 -0.96 3.43
C VAL A 62 8.44 -0.27 2.59
N GLU A 63 9.64 -0.84 2.60
CA GLU A 63 10.77 -0.31 1.82
C GLU A 63 10.73 -0.85 0.38
N PRO A 64 11.01 -0.01 -0.63
CA PRO A 64 11.04 -0.44 -2.01
C PRO A 64 12.30 -1.29 -2.29
N SER A 65 12.12 -2.50 -2.81
CA SER A 65 13.25 -3.36 -3.22
C SER A 65 14.08 -2.73 -4.35
N ASN A 66 13.43 -1.99 -5.24
CA ASN A 66 14.07 -1.28 -6.35
C ASN A 66 14.63 0.10 -5.97
N THR A 67 14.55 0.52 -4.70
CA THR A 67 14.96 1.83 -4.16
C THR A 67 14.19 3.06 -4.67
N VAL A 68 13.28 2.90 -5.62
CA VAL A 68 12.53 4.01 -6.24
C VAL A 68 11.12 4.10 -5.68
N TYR A 69 10.36 3.01 -5.73
CA TYR A 69 8.97 2.93 -5.31
C TYR A 69 8.59 1.51 -4.86
N VAL A 70 7.62 1.40 -3.96
CA VAL A 70 7.05 0.13 -3.51
C VAL A 70 6.35 -0.53 -4.70
N SER A 71 6.92 -1.62 -5.19
CA SER A 71 6.40 -2.43 -6.30
C SER A 71 5.22 -3.30 -5.87
N GLY A 72 4.55 -3.94 -6.83
CA GLY A 72 3.52 -4.94 -6.55
C GLY A 72 4.04 -6.11 -5.72
N GLU A 73 5.28 -6.54 -5.97
CA GLU A 73 5.96 -7.57 -5.18
C GLU A 73 6.15 -7.13 -3.73
N ASP A 74 6.64 -5.90 -3.51
CA ASP A 74 6.84 -5.35 -2.16
C ASP A 74 5.51 -5.24 -1.39
N PHE A 75 4.44 -4.77 -2.06
CA PHE A 75 3.10 -4.68 -1.46
C PHE A 75 2.56 -6.05 -1.06
N ILE A 76 2.56 -7.01 -1.98
CA ILE A 76 2.00 -8.34 -1.75
C ILE A 76 2.82 -9.09 -0.70
N GLY A 77 4.15 -8.99 -0.77
CA GLY A 77 5.07 -9.58 0.21
C GLY A 77 4.78 -9.05 1.61
N ALA A 78 4.79 -7.73 1.80
CA ALA A 78 4.53 -7.11 3.10
C ALA A 78 3.13 -7.40 3.64
N LEU A 79 2.10 -7.45 2.78
CA LEU A 79 0.74 -7.82 3.18
C LEU A 79 0.67 -9.27 3.66
N LYS A 80 1.27 -10.22 2.92
CA LYS A 80 1.30 -11.63 3.31
C LYS A 80 2.07 -11.83 4.62
N GLU A 81 3.24 -11.21 4.77
CA GLU A 81 4.03 -11.25 6.01
C GLU A 81 3.25 -10.69 7.21
N ALA A 82 2.41 -9.68 6.98
CA ALA A 82 1.53 -9.10 7.99
C ALA A 82 0.28 -9.95 8.29
N GLY A 83 0.10 -11.09 7.62
CA GLY A 83 -1.04 -11.99 7.82
C GLY A 83 -2.30 -11.57 7.05
N ALA A 84 -2.16 -10.85 5.93
CA ALA A 84 -3.28 -10.56 5.06
C ALA A 84 -3.73 -11.86 4.36
N VAL A 85 -5.04 -12.06 4.28
CA VAL A 85 -5.68 -13.26 3.76
C VAL A 85 -6.48 -12.86 2.53
N ALA A 86 -6.20 -13.51 1.41
CA ALA A 86 -6.95 -13.28 0.19
C ALA A 86 -8.40 -13.80 0.29
N TYR A 87 -9.29 -13.27 -0.55
CA TYR A 87 -10.60 -13.88 -0.77
C TYR A 87 -10.43 -15.29 -1.38
N GLU A 88 -11.43 -16.15 -1.17
CA GLU A 88 -11.40 -17.51 -1.73
C GLU A 88 -11.37 -17.46 -3.27
N GLY A 89 -10.46 -18.23 -3.87
CA GLY A 89 -10.26 -18.24 -5.32
C GLY A 89 -9.50 -17.03 -5.88
N ILE A 90 -9.12 -16.06 -5.05
CA ILE A 90 -8.33 -14.90 -5.46
C ILE A 90 -6.86 -15.11 -5.09
N ASN A 91 -5.99 -15.04 -6.09
CA ASN A 91 -4.55 -15.00 -5.90
C ASN A 91 -4.04 -13.57 -6.12
N PRO A 92 -3.26 -12.99 -5.20
CA PRO A 92 -2.61 -11.71 -5.43
C PRO A 92 -1.70 -11.79 -6.67
N ASP A 93 -1.93 -10.92 -7.65
CA ASP A 93 -1.15 -10.83 -8.90
C ASP A 93 -0.27 -9.59 -8.89
N VAL A 94 1.05 -9.80 -8.87
CA VAL A 94 2.06 -8.74 -8.90
C VAL A 94 1.87 -7.83 -10.12
N SER A 95 1.55 -8.42 -11.28
CA SER A 95 1.45 -7.69 -12.55
C SER A 95 0.30 -6.67 -12.52
N ALA A 96 -0.82 -7.02 -11.87
CA ALA A 96 -1.95 -6.12 -11.72
C ALA A 96 -1.63 -4.91 -10.82
N PHE A 97 -0.80 -5.10 -9.78
CA PHE A 97 -0.30 -4.00 -8.96
C PHE A 97 0.65 -3.11 -9.76
N ASP A 98 1.60 -3.71 -10.47
CA ASP A 98 2.58 -2.99 -11.27
C ASP A 98 1.92 -2.19 -12.41
N GLU A 99 0.87 -2.71 -13.07
CA GLU A 99 0.13 -1.99 -14.10
C GLU A 99 -0.51 -0.69 -13.56
N ILE A 100 -1.09 -0.73 -12.35
CA ILE A 100 -1.66 0.45 -11.69
C ILE A 100 -0.55 1.46 -11.36
N ILE A 101 0.58 0.96 -10.88
CA ILE A 101 1.76 1.74 -10.53
C ILE A 101 2.31 2.46 -11.77
N GLU A 102 2.51 1.75 -12.87
CA GLU A 102 3.04 2.28 -14.13
C GLU A 102 2.15 3.39 -14.71
N LYS A 103 0.82 3.19 -14.71
CA LYS A 103 -0.17 4.21 -15.14
C LYS A 103 -0.13 5.50 -14.31
N CYS A 104 0.48 5.46 -13.12
CA CYS A 104 0.65 6.65 -12.29
C CYS A 104 1.97 7.40 -12.56
N ILE A 105 2.92 6.77 -13.26
CA ILE A 105 4.25 7.31 -13.58
C ILE A 105 4.30 7.83 -15.04
N SER A 106 3.51 7.24 -15.95
CA SER A 106 3.31 7.68 -17.33
C SER A 106 2.47 8.95 -17.43
#